data_AF-A0A317D726-F1
#
_entry.id   AF-A0A317D726-F1
#
_cell.length_a   1.000
_cell.length_b   1.000
_cell.length_c   1.000
_cell.angle_alpha   90.00
_cell.angle_beta   90.00
_cell.angle_gamma   90.00
#
_symmetry.space_group_name_H-M   'P 1'
#
loop_
_entity.id
_entity.type
_entity.pdbx_description
1 polymer ?
#
loop_
_entity_poly.entity_id
_entity_poly.type
_entity_poly.pdbx_seq_one_letter_code
_entity_poly.pdbx_strand_id
1 'polypeptide(L)'
;MTARRPWLKHLPIGIALTLIAGVWLAGAVWSFEEQTHYAKANGFTTPQLLPLVLDGMAVAMAAVSWAASLDARPAVFARLVTAVAITASSASNGAWAWTRSDGDEQTIVLAAAVPVLAMLAFEVLLSEVRRQVLRRRGQPGPVVVMPPRLIRVALAPWSTLRDWRRLVLDATDPRKSFAPVAQPDRAPAVKVAAHVPAQPVAQPAQPPRAPEVEPPRMPARVQLPQVAQAPARRGHVVLRTPTEPVTEPSADEREAALERAVARVRGGETKRAAARAEGVPDSTLRDRLKQTNGHSFEPVATP
;
A
#
# COMPACT_ATOMS: atom_id res chain seq x y z
N MET A 1 -26.76 25.09 -20.55
CA MET A 1 -25.75 24.41 -19.70
C MET A 1 -25.10 23.29 -20.49
N THR A 2 -23.93 23.54 -21.07
CA THR A 2 -23.21 22.57 -21.90
C THR A 2 -22.58 21.50 -21.02
N ALA A 3 -23.01 20.25 -21.19
CA ALA A 3 -22.40 19.08 -20.58
C ALA A 3 -20.93 19.00 -21.01
N ARG A 4 -20.01 19.50 -20.18
CA ARG A 4 -18.57 19.35 -20.41
C ARG A 4 -18.25 17.86 -20.52
N ARG A 5 -17.74 17.46 -21.69
CA ARG A 5 -17.52 16.06 -22.07
C ARG A 5 -16.65 15.33 -21.02
N PRO A 6 -17.12 14.21 -20.45
CA PRO A 6 -16.40 13.47 -19.40
C PRO A 6 -15.02 12.97 -19.84
N TRP A 7 -14.76 12.89 -21.15
CA TRP A 7 -13.48 12.47 -21.73
C TRP A 7 -12.28 13.36 -21.35
N LEU A 8 -12.50 14.67 -21.16
CA LEU A 8 -11.42 15.60 -20.77
C LEU A 8 -10.85 15.28 -19.38
N LYS A 9 -11.60 14.58 -18.51
CA LYS A 9 -11.13 14.16 -17.17
C LYS A 9 -10.12 13.02 -17.21
N HIS A 10 -10.05 12.27 -18.30
CA HIS A 10 -9.14 11.11 -18.45
C HIS A 10 -7.94 11.40 -19.37
N LEU A 11 -7.99 12.51 -20.11
CA LEU A 11 -6.92 12.96 -21.01
C LEU A 11 -5.52 12.99 -20.34
N PRO A 12 -5.35 13.49 -19.10
CA PRO A 12 -4.02 13.58 -18.49
C PRO A 12 -3.40 12.21 -18.21
N ILE A 13 -4.23 11.23 -17.83
CA ILE A 13 -3.78 9.86 -17.57
C ILE A 13 -3.43 9.15 -18.88
N GLY A 14 -4.26 9.32 -19.91
CA GLY A 14 -3.99 8.79 -21.24
C GLY A 14 -2.67 9.32 -21.80
N ILE A 15 -2.43 10.63 -21.72
CA ILE A 15 -1.18 11.25 -22.14
C ILE A 15 0.01 10.71 -21.33
N ALA A 16 -0.11 10.63 -20.00
CA ALA A 16 0.95 10.09 -19.16
C ALA A 16 1.30 8.63 -19.51
N LEU A 17 0.28 7.79 -19.75
CA LEU A 17 0.48 6.40 -20.17
C LEU A 17 1.16 6.31 -21.55
N THR A 18 0.73 7.13 -22.51
CA THR A 18 1.34 7.16 -23.85
C THR A 18 2.79 7.62 -23.79
N LEU A 19 3.10 8.64 -22.98
CA LEU A 19 4.49 9.11 -22.80
C LEU A 19 5.35 8.06 -22.12
N ILE A 20 4.85 7.40 -21.07
CA ILE A 20 5.58 6.30 -20.39
C ILE A 20 5.79 5.14 -21.36
N ALA A 21 4.78 4.76 -22.13
CA ALA A 21 4.89 3.73 -23.16
C ALA A 21 5.92 4.11 -24.24
N GLY A 22 5.94 5.39 -24.66
CA GLY A 22 6.93 5.91 -25.60
C GLY A 22 8.36 5.84 -25.07
N VAL A 23 8.58 6.22 -23.81
CA VAL A 23 9.89 6.10 -23.14
C VAL A 23 10.31 4.64 -23.02
N TRP A 24 9.38 3.74 -22.68
CA TRP A 24 9.65 2.30 -22.62
C TRP A 24 9.96 1.70 -23.99
N LEU A 25 9.23 2.07 -25.04
CA LEU A 25 9.49 1.62 -26.41
C LEU A 25 10.85 2.11 -26.90
N ALA A 26 11.17 3.39 -26.71
CA ALA A 26 12.48 3.94 -27.08
C ALA A 26 13.62 3.28 -26.28
N GLY A 27 13.42 3.11 -24.96
CA GLY A 27 14.36 2.41 -24.09
C GLY A 27 14.53 0.95 -24.45
N ALA A 28 13.46 0.25 -24.83
CA ALA A 28 13.50 -1.16 -25.26
C ALA A 28 14.23 -1.31 -26.59
N VAL A 29 14.02 -0.41 -27.57
CA VAL A 29 14.76 -0.45 -28.84
C VAL A 29 16.25 -0.27 -28.60
N TRP A 30 16.63 0.72 -27.80
CA TRP A 30 18.04 0.95 -27.48
C TRP A 30 18.65 -0.20 -26.67
N SER A 31 17.95 -0.64 -25.61
CA SER A 31 18.35 -1.77 -24.77
C SER A 31 18.47 -3.06 -25.59
N PHE A 32 17.61 -3.26 -26.59
CA PHE A 32 17.66 -4.43 -27.45
C PHE A 32 18.96 -4.50 -28.24
N GLU A 33 19.40 -3.40 -28.85
CA GLU A 33 20.68 -3.38 -29.57
C GLU A 33 21.85 -3.66 -28.63
N GLU A 34 21.91 -2.97 -27.49
CA GLU A 34 23.03 -3.09 -26.56
C GLU A 34 23.10 -4.44 -25.86
N GLN A 35 21.97 -5.01 -25.45
CA GLN A 35 21.95 -6.35 -24.88
C GLN A 35 22.23 -7.42 -25.94
N THR A 36 21.83 -7.21 -27.20
CA THR A 36 22.18 -8.13 -28.29
C THR A 36 23.68 -8.12 -28.55
N HIS A 37 24.30 -6.93 -28.57
CA HIS A 37 25.75 -6.82 -28.72
C HIS A 37 26.50 -7.43 -27.53
N TYR A 38 26.05 -7.16 -26.31
CA TYR A 38 26.59 -7.80 -25.11
C TYR A 38 26.46 -9.32 -25.15
N ALA A 39 25.29 -9.86 -25.49
CA ALA A 39 25.09 -11.31 -25.61
C ALA A 39 25.98 -11.92 -26.69
N LYS A 40 26.13 -11.24 -27.84
CA LYS A 40 27.01 -11.67 -28.93
C LYS A 40 28.47 -11.69 -28.49
N ALA A 41 28.93 -10.67 -27.76
CA ALA A 41 30.29 -10.60 -27.23
C ALA A 41 30.59 -11.71 -26.22
N ASN A 42 29.56 -12.18 -25.49
CA ASN A 42 29.66 -13.29 -24.53
C ASN A 42 29.38 -14.68 -25.15
N GLY A 43 29.32 -14.79 -26.48
CA GLY A 43 29.23 -16.09 -27.17
C GLY A 43 27.84 -16.73 -27.18
N PHE A 44 26.77 -15.96 -26.96
CA PHE A 44 25.40 -16.49 -27.07
C PHE A 44 25.10 -16.87 -28.53
N THR A 45 24.57 -18.07 -28.74
CA THR A 45 24.17 -18.56 -30.08
C THR A 45 22.99 -17.78 -30.66
N THR A 46 22.10 -17.29 -29.80
CA THR A 46 20.91 -16.51 -30.19
C THR A 46 20.83 -15.25 -29.33
N PRO A 47 21.64 -14.22 -29.62
CA PRO A 47 21.83 -13.07 -28.74
C PRO A 47 20.55 -12.24 -28.53
N GLN A 48 19.61 -12.29 -29.48
CA GLN A 48 18.33 -11.57 -29.39
C GLN A 48 17.40 -12.11 -28.29
N LEU A 49 17.63 -13.35 -27.81
CA LEU A 49 16.80 -13.92 -26.73
C LEU A 49 17.03 -13.21 -25.40
N LEU A 50 18.22 -12.67 -25.15
CA LEU A 50 18.53 -12.01 -23.88
C LEU A 50 17.62 -10.79 -23.65
N PRO A 51 17.55 -9.80 -24.57
CA PRO A 51 16.61 -8.68 -24.41
C PRO A 51 15.16 -9.12 -24.49
N LEU A 52 14.82 -10.09 -25.35
CA LEU A 52 13.45 -10.58 -25.44
C LEU A 52 12.95 -11.15 -24.11
N VAL A 53 13.80 -11.90 -23.39
CA VAL A 53 13.44 -12.50 -22.10
C VAL A 53 13.41 -11.44 -21.00
N LEU A 54 14.44 -10.60 -20.89
CA LEU A 54 14.53 -9.60 -19.83
C LEU A 54 13.45 -8.52 -19.96
N ASP A 55 13.35 -7.91 -21.14
CA ASP A 55 12.39 -6.83 -21.38
C ASP A 55 10.97 -7.38 -21.52
N GLY A 56 10.80 -8.55 -22.17
CA GLY A 56 9.50 -9.22 -22.26
C GLY A 56 8.94 -9.61 -20.89
N MET A 57 9.78 -10.11 -19.98
CA MET A 57 9.38 -10.40 -18.60
C MET A 57 9.03 -9.12 -17.84
N ALA A 58 9.82 -8.06 -17.99
CA ALA A 58 9.54 -6.78 -17.35
C ALA A 58 8.20 -6.19 -17.80
N VAL A 59 7.92 -6.19 -19.12
CA VAL A 59 6.65 -5.72 -19.70
C VAL A 59 5.48 -6.58 -19.23
N ALA A 60 5.61 -7.91 -19.25
CA ALA A 60 4.54 -8.81 -18.81
C ALA A 60 4.18 -8.59 -17.34
N MET A 61 5.19 -8.48 -16.47
CA MET A 61 4.97 -8.23 -15.04
C MET A 61 4.47 -6.82 -14.75
N ALA A 62 4.87 -5.83 -15.56
CA ALA A 62 4.31 -4.48 -15.51
C ALA A 62 2.82 -4.49 -15.85
N ALA A 63 2.40 -5.24 -16.89
CA ALA A 63 1.00 -5.41 -17.26
C ALA A 63 0.18 -6.10 -16.15
N VAL A 64 0.73 -7.15 -15.52
CA VAL A 64 0.11 -7.80 -14.36
C VAL A 64 -0.03 -6.83 -13.18
N SER A 65 1.02 -6.04 -12.92
CA SER A 65 1.01 -5.03 -11.87
C SER A 65 -0.01 -3.92 -12.12
N TRP A 66 -0.18 -3.52 -13.38
CA TRP A 66 -1.19 -2.59 -13.83
C TRP A 66 -2.61 -3.14 -13.61
N ALA A 67 -2.88 -4.36 -14.08
CA ALA A 67 -4.18 -5.01 -13.90
C ALA A 67 -4.55 -5.13 -12.41
N ALA A 68 -3.60 -5.56 -11.57
CA ALA A 68 -3.80 -5.63 -10.13
C ALA A 68 -4.02 -4.25 -9.49
N SER A 69 -3.35 -3.19 -9.96
CA SER A 69 -3.61 -1.81 -9.53
C SER A 69 -5.03 -1.34 -9.86
N LEU A 70 -5.57 -1.71 -11.03
CA LEU A 70 -6.97 -1.45 -11.41
C LEU A 70 -7.95 -2.17 -10.49
N ASP A 71 -7.57 -3.34 -9.97
CA ASP A 71 -8.33 -4.08 -8.96
C ASP A 71 -8.11 -3.61 -7.52
N ALA A 72 -7.27 -2.59 -7.32
CA ALA A 72 -6.79 -2.10 -6.01
C ALA A 72 -6.01 -3.13 -5.18
N ARG A 73 -5.54 -4.22 -5.81
CA ARG A 73 -4.76 -5.28 -5.17
C ARG A 73 -3.27 -4.95 -5.14
N PRO A 74 -2.55 -5.31 -4.07
CA PRO A 74 -1.10 -5.15 -4.02
C PRO A 74 -0.42 -6.23 -4.88
N ALA A 75 0.13 -5.83 -6.03
CA ALA A 75 0.82 -6.71 -6.99
C ALA A 75 2.28 -7.00 -6.59
N VAL A 76 2.54 -7.29 -5.32
CA VAL A 76 3.90 -7.24 -4.74
C VAL A 76 4.88 -8.14 -5.49
N PHE A 77 4.49 -9.38 -5.78
CA PHE A 77 5.36 -10.33 -6.48
C PHE A 77 5.70 -9.87 -7.90
N ALA A 78 4.70 -9.44 -8.68
CA ALA A 78 4.92 -8.93 -10.03
C ALA A 78 5.87 -7.72 -10.02
N ARG A 79 5.70 -6.79 -9.08
CA ARG A 79 6.59 -5.64 -8.91
C ARG A 79 8.02 -6.03 -8.56
N LEU A 80 8.19 -7.04 -7.68
CA LEU A 80 9.52 -7.57 -7.35
C LEU A 80 10.20 -8.19 -8.58
N VAL A 81 9.48 -8.98 -9.37
CA VAL A 81 10.02 -9.56 -10.61
C VAL A 81 10.37 -8.46 -11.61
N THR A 82 9.52 -7.44 -11.79
CA THR A 82 9.83 -6.28 -12.63
C THR A 82 11.09 -5.56 -12.14
N ALA A 83 11.24 -5.35 -10.83
CA ALA A 83 12.42 -4.71 -10.26
C ALA A 83 13.70 -5.52 -10.50
N VAL A 84 13.65 -6.85 -10.39
CA VAL A 84 14.78 -7.74 -10.69
C VAL A 84 15.14 -7.68 -12.17
N ALA A 85 14.14 -7.76 -13.06
CA ALA A 85 14.35 -7.68 -14.51
C ALA A 85 15.02 -6.35 -14.91
N ILE A 86 14.54 -5.24 -14.35
CA ILE A 86 15.08 -3.91 -14.64
C ILE A 86 16.48 -3.73 -14.06
N THR A 87 16.75 -4.29 -12.86
CA THR A 87 18.10 -4.26 -12.29
C THR A 87 19.09 -5.05 -13.17
N ALA A 88 18.68 -6.22 -13.67
CA ALA A 88 19.50 -7.01 -14.60
C ALA A 88 19.74 -6.28 -15.93
N SER A 89 18.70 -5.67 -16.49
CA SER A 89 18.78 -4.84 -17.71
C SER A 89 19.70 -3.64 -17.53
N SER A 90 19.55 -2.90 -16.42
CA SER A 90 20.40 -1.76 -16.04
C SER A 90 21.88 -2.18 -15.89
N ALA A 91 22.15 -3.29 -15.22
CA ALA A 91 23.51 -3.82 -15.05
C ALA A 91 24.13 -4.25 -16.39
N SER A 92 23.36 -4.93 -17.24
CA SER A 92 23.81 -5.34 -18.58
C SER A 92 24.15 -4.13 -19.45
N ASN A 93 23.27 -3.12 -19.47
CA ASN A 93 23.47 -1.91 -20.26
C ASN A 93 24.68 -1.10 -19.76
N GLY A 94 24.83 -0.97 -18.44
CA GLY A 94 25.97 -0.30 -17.82
C GLY A 94 27.30 -1.02 -18.08
N ALA A 95 27.32 -2.35 -18.00
CA ALA A 95 28.51 -3.16 -18.28
C ALA A 95 28.95 -3.05 -19.74
N TRP A 96 28.00 -3.09 -20.69
CA TRP A 96 28.32 -2.91 -22.10
C TRP A 96 28.76 -1.48 -22.42
N ALA A 97 28.08 -0.48 -21.85
CA ALA A 97 28.46 0.93 -21.95
C ALA A 97 29.92 1.14 -21.52
N TRP A 98 30.30 0.58 -20.37
CA TRP A 98 31.68 0.63 -19.86
C TRP A 98 32.70 0.14 -20.90
N THR A 99 32.43 -1.03 -21.51
CA THR A 99 33.35 -1.62 -22.48
C THR A 99 33.44 -0.84 -23.79
N ARG A 100 32.35 -0.21 -24.26
CA ARG A 100 32.36 0.52 -25.54
C ARG A 100 32.84 1.96 -25.44
N SER A 101 32.69 2.57 -24.26
CA SER A 101 33.02 3.99 -24.05
C SER A 101 34.38 4.18 -23.38
N ASP A 102 35.18 3.12 -23.28
CA ASP A 102 36.48 3.10 -22.60
C ASP A 102 36.42 3.72 -21.19
N GLY A 103 35.35 3.41 -20.47
CA GLY A 103 35.14 3.93 -19.11
C GLY A 103 34.53 5.34 -19.00
N ASP A 104 34.04 5.97 -20.08
CA ASP A 104 33.33 7.27 -19.96
C ASP A 104 32.14 7.19 -19.00
N GLU A 105 32.29 7.80 -17.83
CA GLU A 105 31.34 7.77 -16.73
C GLU A 105 29.95 8.28 -17.14
N GLN A 106 29.88 9.31 -18.00
CA GLN A 106 28.61 9.90 -18.41
C GLN A 106 27.77 8.89 -19.21
N THR A 107 28.40 8.23 -20.18
CA THR A 107 27.76 7.19 -20.99
C THR A 107 27.29 6.01 -20.13
N ILE A 108 28.11 5.57 -19.16
CA ILE A 108 27.78 4.47 -18.26
C ILE A 108 26.58 4.82 -17.37
N VAL A 109 26.61 5.99 -16.73
CA VAL A 109 25.54 6.45 -15.85
C VAL A 109 24.24 6.57 -16.63
N LEU A 110 24.27 7.13 -17.84
CA LEU A 110 23.06 7.31 -18.63
C LEU A 110 22.49 5.95 -19.09
N ALA A 111 23.33 5.02 -19.53
CA ALA A 111 22.91 3.67 -19.94
C ALA A 111 22.30 2.86 -18.77
N ALA A 112 22.89 2.96 -17.58
CA ALA A 112 22.41 2.24 -16.40
C ALA A 112 21.19 2.91 -15.73
N ALA A 113 21.12 4.25 -15.72
CA ALA A 113 20.09 5.00 -15.00
C ALA A 113 18.72 5.00 -15.70
N VAL A 114 18.70 4.99 -17.05
CA VAL A 114 17.45 5.09 -17.82
C VAL A 114 16.43 4.00 -17.44
N PRO A 115 16.77 2.70 -17.40
CA PRO A 115 15.83 1.65 -16.97
C PRO A 115 15.32 1.84 -15.54
N VAL A 116 16.19 2.28 -14.62
CA VAL A 116 15.84 2.50 -13.21
C VAL A 116 14.86 3.67 -13.07
N LEU A 117 15.13 4.79 -13.74
CA LEU A 117 14.24 5.95 -13.73
C LEU A 117 12.87 5.62 -14.34
N ALA A 118 12.85 4.84 -15.42
CA ALA A 118 11.61 4.37 -16.03
C ALA A 118 10.77 3.51 -15.06
N MET A 119 11.41 2.63 -14.27
CA MET A 119 10.74 1.84 -13.23
C MET A 119 10.16 2.72 -12.13
N LEU A 120 10.93 3.70 -11.64
CA LEU A 120 10.47 4.60 -10.59
C LEU A 120 9.26 5.41 -11.04
N ALA A 121 9.29 5.94 -12.26
CA ALA A 121 8.15 6.64 -12.85
C ALA A 121 6.92 5.72 -12.97
N PHE A 122 7.14 4.46 -13.37
CA PHE A 122 6.08 3.46 -13.47
C PHE A 122 5.46 3.11 -12.10
N GLU A 123 6.26 2.93 -11.04
CA GLU A 123 5.76 2.68 -9.69
C GLU A 123 4.94 3.87 -9.14
N VAL A 124 5.39 5.11 -9.40
CA VAL A 124 4.64 6.32 -9.03
C VAL A 124 3.28 6.32 -9.72
N LEU A 125 3.25 6.07 -11.04
CA LEU A 125 2.01 5.96 -11.80
C LEU A 125 1.07 4.88 -11.23
N LEU A 126 1.58 3.66 -10.98
CA LEU A 126 0.80 2.58 -10.40
C LEU A 126 0.23 2.92 -9.03
N SER A 127 0.98 3.64 -8.20
CA SER A 127 0.54 4.06 -6.88
C SER A 127 -0.61 5.06 -6.96
N GLU A 128 -0.55 6.01 -7.90
CA GLU A 128 -1.61 6.99 -8.12
C GLU A 128 -2.85 6.37 -8.74
N VAL A 129 -2.70 5.45 -9.71
CA VAL A 129 -3.83 4.71 -10.28
C VAL A 129 -4.56 3.90 -9.20
N ARG A 130 -3.81 3.16 -8.38
CA ARG A 130 -4.39 2.43 -7.24
C ARG A 130 -5.11 3.37 -6.27
N ARG A 131 -4.52 4.53 -5.96
CA ARG A 131 -5.12 5.54 -5.09
C ARG A 131 -6.43 6.09 -5.66
N GLN A 132 -6.48 6.36 -6.97
CA GLN A 132 -7.69 6.81 -7.65
C GLN A 132 -8.80 5.74 -7.60
N VAL A 133 -8.45 4.47 -7.85
CA VAL A 133 -9.41 3.35 -7.76
C VAL A 133 -9.94 3.20 -6.34
N LEU A 134 -9.08 3.24 -5.32
CA LEU A 134 -9.50 3.15 -3.91
C LEU A 134 -10.42 4.31 -3.50
N ARG A 135 -10.10 5.55 -3.91
CA ARG A 135 -10.95 6.72 -3.70
C ARG A 135 -12.33 6.55 -4.35
N ARG A 136 -12.39 6.05 -5.59
CA ARG A 136 -13.67 5.78 -6.28
C ARG A 136 -14.50 4.71 -5.58
N ARG A 137 -13.85 3.77 -4.88
CA ARG A 137 -14.51 2.72 -4.09
C ARG A 137 -14.84 3.15 -2.66
N GLY A 138 -14.61 4.41 -2.29
CA GLY A 138 -14.85 4.91 -0.93
C GLY A 138 -13.93 4.30 0.13
N GLN A 139 -12.84 3.63 -0.28
CA GLN A 139 -11.88 3.05 0.64
C GLN A 139 -10.80 4.08 1.00
N PRO A 140 -10.25 4.05 2.22
CA PRO A 140 -9.11 4.90 2.58
C PRO A 140 -7.97 4.65 1.59
N GLY A 141 -7.34 5.74 1.13
CA GLY A 141 -6.20 5.64 0.22
C GLY A 141 -5.09 4.79 0.84
N PRO A 142 -4.23 4.17 0.01
CA PRO A 142 -3.12 3.39 0.53
C PRO A 142 -2.24 4.31 1.38
N VAL A 143 -1.93 3.88 2.60
CA VAL A 143 -1.07 4.64 3.50
C VAL A 143 0.25 4.85 2.78
N VAL A 144 0.64 6.11 2.59
CA VAL A 144 1.93 6.45 1.99
C VAL A 144 2.98 5.87 2.93
N VAL A 145 3.65 4.79 2.50
CA VAL A 145 4.82 4.29 3.22
C VAL A 145 5.85 5.39 3.08
N MET A 146 6.05 6.13 4.17
CA MET A 146 6.84 7.36 4.16
C MET A 146 8.24 7.05 3.56
N PRO A 147 8.74 7.89 2.64
CA PRO A 147 10.03 7.70 1.97
C PRO A 147 11.30 7.61 2.85
N PRO A 148 11.37 8.00 4.15
CA PRO A 148 12.60 7.83 4.94
C PRO A 148 13.18 6.43 4.97
N ARG A 149 12.38 5.37 4.76
CA ARG A 149 12.92 4.01 4.66
C ARG A 149 13.73 3.80 3.38
N LEU A 150 13.27 4.35 2.25
CA LEU A 150 14.00 4.25 0.98
C LEU A 150 15.26 5.12 0.98
N ILE A 151 15.21 6.30 1.57
CA ILE A 151 16.41 7.15 1.74
C ILE A 151 17.46 6.45 2.61
N ARG A 152 17.05 5.75 3.68
CA ARG A 152 17.98 4.92 4.48
C ARG A 152 18.54 3.74 3.72
N VAL A 153 17.73 3.07 2.90
CA VAL A 153 18.21 1.99 2.02
C VAL A 153 19.23 2.53 1.00
N ALA A 154 19.02 3.73 0.47
CA ALA A 154 19.95 4.36 -0.47
C ALA A 154 21.25 4.82 0.21
N LEU A 155 21.17 5.43 1.40
CA LEU A 155 22.32 5.97 2.14
C LEU A 155 23.12 4.90 2.90
N ALA A 156 22.47 3.81 3.32
CA ALA A 156 23.07 2.76 4.13
C ALA A 156 22.42 1.39 3.82
N PRO A 157 22.66 0.83 2.63
CA PRO A 157 21.97 -0.37 2.16
C PRO A 157 22.22 -1.58 3.07
N TRP A 158 23.47 -1.79 3.48
CA TRP A 158 23.85 -2.98 4.25
C TRP A 158 23.38 -2.98 5.70
N SER A 159 23.39 -1.83 6.39
CA SER A 159 22.85 -1.75 7.75
C SER A 159 21.34 -1.93 7.73
N THR A 160 20.66 -1.29 6.77
CA THR A 160 19.20 -1.38 6.62
C THR A 160 18.76 -2.81 6.27
N LEU A 161 19.51 -3.53 5.42
CA LEU A 161 19.27 -4.95 5.13
C LEU A 161 19.47 -5.85 6.36
N ARG A 162 20.53 -5.61 7.15
CA ARG A 162 20.77 -6.35 8.41
C ARG A 162 19.65 -6.12 9.42
N ASP A 163 19.20 -4.88 9.58
CA ASP A 163 18.13 -4.53 10.52
C ASP A 163 16.79 -5.08 10.05
N TRP A 164 16.49 -5.02 8.75
CA TRP A 164 15.33 -5.66 8.17
C TRP A 164 15.35 -7.18 8.37
N ARG A 165 16.48 -7.83 8.10
CA ARG A 165 16.64 -9.27 8.33
C ARG A 165 16.40 -9.64 9.79
N ARG A 166 16.95 -8.87 10.74
CA ARG A 166 16.70 -9.07 12.18
C ARG A 166 15.22 -8.95 12.51
N LEU A 167 14.54 -7.94 11.99
CA LEU A 167 13.12 -7.68 12.24
C LEU A 167 12.24 -8.78 11.65
N VAL A 168 12.55 -9.27 10.44
CA VAL A 168 11.85 -10.40 9.83
C VAL A 168 12.07 -11.66 10.66
N LEU A 169 13.32 -12.01 10.98
CA LEU A 169 13.62 -13.20 11.79
C LEU A 169 12.98 -13.14 13.17
N ASP A 170 12.93 -11.96 13.79
CA ASP A 170 12.28 -11.73 15.07
C ASP A 170 10.75 -11.80 15.01
N ALA A 171 10.15 -11.45 13.86
CA ALA A 171 8.71 -11.54 13.63
C ALA A 171 8.27 -12.94 13.18
N THR A 172 9.16 -13.69 12.50
CA THR A 172 8.90 -15.06 12.03
C THR A 172 9.48 -16.12 12.95
N ASP A 173 9.98 -15.74 14.13
CA ASP A 173 10.51 -16.70 15.11
C ASP A 173 9.38 -17.66 15.54
N PRO A 174 9.46 -18.96 15.18
CA PRO A 174 8.41 -19.92 15.52
C PRO A 174 8.26 -20.14 17.03
N ARG A 175 9.20 -19.64 17.85
CA ARG A 175 9.14 -19.68 19.31
C ARG A 175 8.32 -18.55 19.91
N LYS A 176 8.02 -17.49 19.16
CA LYS A 176 7.06 -16.47 19.57
C LYS A 176 5.65 -16.99 19.36
N SER A 177 5.14 -17.72 20.35
CA SER A 177 3.71 -17.96 20.47
C SER A 177 2.99 -16.62 20.49
N PHE A 178 2.11 -16.38 19.50
CA PHE A 178 1.17 -15.27 19.52
C PHE A 178 0.20 -15.47 20.69
N ALA A 179 0.65 -15.13 21.89
CA ALA A 179 -0.22 -15.07 23.05
C ALA A 179 -1.34 -14.07 22.69
N PRO A 180 -2.62 -14.43 22.87
CA PRO A 180 -3.70 -13.49 22.69
C PRO A 180 -3.41 -12.30 23.60
N VAL A 181 -3.27 -11.12 23.00
CA VAL A 181 -3.11 -9.86 23.72
C VAL A 181 -4.28 -9.77 24.70
N ALA A 182 -3.98 -9.92 25.99
CA ALA A 182 -4.91 -9.66 27.07
C ALA A 182 -5.42 -8.24 26.87
N GLN A 183 -6.68 -8.14 26.48
CA GLN A 183 -7.40 -6.89 26.29
C GLN A 183 -7.39 -6.16 27.64
N PRO A 184 -6.78 -4.96 27.76
CA PRO A 184 -6.74 -4.27 29.03
C PRO A 184 -8.16 -3.82 29.41
N ASP A 185 -8.59 -4.23 30.59
CA ASP A 185 -9.73 -3.77 31.37
C ASP A 185 -11.09 -3.65 30.67
N ARG A 186 -11.78 -4.79 30.57
CA ARG A 186 -13.23 -4.81 30.70
C ARG A 186 -13.55 -4.91 32.20
N ALA A 187 -14.03 -3.83 32.78
CA ALA A 187 -14.47 -3.75 34.18
C ALA A 187 -15.38 -4.94 34.56
N PRO A 188 -15.28 -5.48 35.79
CA PRO A 188 -16.02 -6.66 36.19
C PRO A 188 -17.51 -6.35 36.22
N ALA A 189 -18.27 -7.01 35.34
CA ALA A 189 -19.73 -7.01 35.40
C ALA A 189 -20.17 -7.70 36.70
N VAL A 190 -20.86 -6.93 37.53
CA VAL A 190 -21.55 -7.37 38.74
C VAL A 190 -22.46 -8.55 38.38
N LYS A 191 -22.18 -9.72 38.96
CA LYS A 191 -23.07 -10.88 38.93
C LYS A 191 -24.29 -10.59 39.82
N VAL A 192 -25.38 -10.14 39.23
CA VAL A 192 -26.70 -10.27 39.88
C VAL A 192 -27.19 -11.68 39.61
N ALA A 193 -27.17 -12.50 40.66
CA ALA A 193 -27.81 -13.79 40.68
C ALA A 193 -29.33 -13.59 40.62
N ALA A 194 -29.97 -14.07 39.56
CA ALA A 194 -31.41 -14.29 39.51
C ALA A 194 -31.65 -15.78 39.28
N HIS A 195 -32.20 -16.37 40.34
CA HIS A 195 -32.61 -17.74 40.51
C HIS A 195 -33.88 -18.01 39.68
N VAL A 196 -33.87 -18.99 38.78
CA VAL A 196 -35.10 -19.59 38.23
C VAL A 196 -34.91 -21.11 38.10
N PRO A 197 -35.79 -21.92 38.72
CA PRO A 197 -35.60 -23.35 38.87
C PRO A 197 -36.03 -24.15 37.63
N ALA A 198 -35.49 -25.36 37.55
CA ALA A 198 -35.77 -26.39 36.56
C ALA A 198 -37.24 -26.82 36.52
N GLN A 199 -37.76 -27.07 35.31
CA GLN A 199 -38.91 -27.95 35.08
C GLN A 199 -38.56 -28.98 33.99
N PRO A 200 -38.76 -30.29 34.25
CA PRO A 200 -38.64 -31.35 33.26
C PRO A 200 -40.01 -31.58 32.60
N VAL A 201 -40.05 -31.62 31.26
CA VAL A 201 -41.22 -32.11 30.51
C VAL A 201 -40.77 -33.26 29.61
N ALA A 202 -41.46 -34.37 29.78
CA ALA A 202 -41.25 -35.63 29.10
C ALA A 202 -42.08 -35.76 27.80
N GLN A 203 -41.54 -36.57 26.88
CA GLN A 203 -42.22 -37.41 25.86
C GLN A 203 -42.80 -36.75 24.58
N PRO A 204 -43.02 -37.50 23.47
CA PRO A 204 -42.91 -38.97 23.29
C PRO A 204 -42.09 -39.46 22.07
N ALA A 205 -41.90 -40.78 22.06
CA ALA A 205 -41.24 -41.62 21.08
C ALA A 205 -41.85 -41.60 19.66
N GLN A 206 -40.98 -41.74 18.65
CA GLN A 206 -41.37 -42.12 17.28
C GLN A 206 -40.77 -43.50 16.91
N PRO A 207 -41.53 -44.35 16.19
CA PRO A 207 -41.20 -45.76 15.92
C PRO A 207 -40.19 -45.96 14.78
N PRO A 208 -39.57 -47.16 14.69
CA PRO A 208 -38.51 -47.47 13.73
C PRO A 208 -39.08 -47.75 12.32
N ARG A 209 -38.41 -47.22 11.28
CA ARG A 209 -38.71 -47.57 9.88
C ARG A 209 -37.48 -48.18 9.19
N ALA A 210 -37.81 -49.21 8.40
CA ALA A 210 -37.00 -50.27 7.82
C ALA A 210 -35.87 -49.82 6.87
N PRO A 211 -34.89 -50.72 6.58
CA PRO A 211 -33.74 -50.43 5.72
C PRO A 211 -34.12 -50.36 4.24
N GLU A 212 -33.76 -49.27 3.57
CA GLU A 212 -33.96 -49.11 2.13
C GLU A 212 -32.64 -49.29 1.38
N VAL A 213 -32.58 -50.47 0.74
CA VAL A 213 -31.87 -50.93 -0.46
C VAL A 213 -30.78 -50.02 -1.07
N GLU A 214 -29.57 -50.55 -1.06
CA GLU A 214 -28.35 -50.08 -1.72
C GLU A 214 -28.43 -50.26 -3.25
N PRO A 215 -28.32 -49.20 -4.08
CA PRO A 215 -28.14 -49.34 -5.51
C PRO A 215 -26.66 -49.61 -5.89
N PRO A 216 -26.41 -50.31 -7.01
CA PRO A 216 -25.13 -50.93 -7.32
C PRO A 216 -23.99 -49.93 -7.58
N ARG A 217 -22.83 -50.23 -7.00
CA ARG A 217 -21.54 -49.55 -7.20
C ARG A 217 -21.10 -49.63 -8.67
N MET A 218 -20.98 -48.47 -9.32
CA MET A 218 -20.19 -48.32 -10.54
C MET A 218 -18.72 -47.98 -10.21
N PRO A 219 -17.75 -48.45 -11.01
CA PRO A 219 -16.33 -48.21 -10.78
C PRO A 219 -15.93 -46.74 -11.00
N ALA A 220 -14.93 -46.34 -10.22
CA ALA A 220 -14.46 -44.98 -10.00
C ALA A 220 -14.19 -44.18 -11.28
N ARG A 221 -14.87 -43.03 -11.40
CA ARG A 221 -14.43 -41.91 -12.23
C ARG A 221 -13.36 -41.16 -11.45
N VAL A 222 -12.14 -41.07 -12.01
CA VAL A 222 -11.05 -40.25 -11.49
C VAL A 222 -11.54 -38.80 -11.35
N GLN A 223 -11.81 -38.38 -10.12
CA GLN A 223 -12.09 -36.98 -9.78
C GLN A 223 -10.76 -36.25 -9.66
N LEU A 224 -10.51 -35.31 -10.58
CA LEU A 224 -9.51 -34.27 -10.40
C LEU A 224 -9.83 -33.48 -9.12
N PRO A 225 -8.81 -33.02 -8.35
CA PRO A 225 -9.05 -32.30 -7.11
C PRO A 225 -9.88 -31.05 -7.37
N GLN A 226 -11.15 -31.07 -6.93
CA GLN A 226 -11.96 -29.88 -6.78
C GLN A 226 -11.28 -28.99 -5.75
N VAL A 227 -10.63 -27.94 -6.24
CA VAL A 227 -10.19 -26.83 -5.41
C VAL A 227 -11.44 -26.29 -4.72
N ALA A 228 -11.50 -26.44 -3.40
CA ALA A 228 -12.53 -25.88 -2.57
C ALA A 228 -12.69 -24.39 -2.89
N GLN A 229 -13.78 -24.04 -3.56
CA GLN A 229 -14.22 -22.66 -3.63
C GLN A 229 -14.56 -22.25 -2.20
N ALA A 230 -13.68 -21.44 -1.60
CA ALA A 230 -13.97 -20.77 -0.35
C ALA A 230 -15.31 -20.02 -0.52
N PRO A 231 -16.28 -20.21 0.38
CA PRO A 231 -17.53 -19.45 0.30
C PRO A 231 -17.16 -17.97 0.39
N ALA A 232 -17.54 -17.23 -0.65
CA ALA A 232 -17.52 -15.79 -0.66
C ALA A 232 -18.29 -15.32 0.58
N ARG A 233 -17.54 -14.87 1.60
CA ARG A 233 -18.08 -14.25 2.79
C ARG A 233 -18.76 -12.96 2.34
N ARG A 234 -20.04 -13.06 1.95
CA ARG A 234 -20.94 -11.93 1.82
C ARG A 234 -20.86 -11.20 3.15
N GLY A 235 -20.12 -10.09 3.16
CA GLY A 235 -20.09 -9.20 4.30
C GLY A 235 -21.54 -8.83 4.59
N HIS A 236 -22.00 -9.20 5.78
CA HIS A 236 -23.20 -8.60 6.35
C HIS A 236 -23.02 -7.08 6.26
N VAL A 237 -23.81 -6.47 5.39
CA VAL A 237 -24.07 -5.04 5.45
C VAL A 237 -24.81 -4.84 6.76
N VAL A 238 -24.04 -4.52 7.81
CA VAL A 238 -24.60 -3.91 9.00
C VAL A 238 -25.15 -2.58 8.52
N LEU A 239 -26.47 -2.53 8.30
CA LEU A 239 -27.24 -1.30 8.28
C LEU A 239 -26.96 -0.59 9.61
N ARG A 240 -25.95 0.28 9.61
CA ARG A 240 -25.80 1.25 10.68
C ARG A 240 -27.07 2.09 10.66
N THR A 241 -27.79 2.05 11.75
CA THR A 241 -28.83 3.01 12.10
C THR A 241 -28.33 4.43 11.80
N PRO A 242 -29.20 5.35 11.34
CA PRO A 242 -28.81 6.71 11.01
C PRO A 242 -28.09 7.33 12.21
N THR A 243 -26.80 7.60 12.03
CA THR A 243 -26.01 8.36 13.00
C THR A 243 -26.70 9.71 13.17
N GLU A 244 -26.92 10.10 14.42
CA GLU A 244 -27.33 11.44 14.79
C GLU A 244 -26.49 12.46 14.02
N PRO A 245 -27.09 13.58 13.54
CA PRO A 245 -26.33 14.61 12.86
C PRO A 245 -25.22 15.08 13.80
N VAL A 246 -23.97 14.82 13.40
CA VAL A 246 -22.81 15.42 14.04
C VAL A 246 -22.94 16.91 13.78
N THR A 247 -23.49 17.63 14.76
CA THR A 247 -23.59 19.08 14.73
C THR A 247 -22.16 19.59 14.67
N GLU A 248 -21.74 20.03 13.49
CA GLU A 248 -20.45 20.68 13.35
C GLU A 248 -20.42 21.87 14.29
N PRO A 249 -19.38 22.01 15.14
CA PRO A 249 -19.27 23.16 16.03
C PRO A 249 -19.29 24.43 15.18
N SER A 250 -20.08 25.40 15.62
CA SER A 250 -20.23 26.70 14.96
C SER A 250 -18.88 27.42 14.86
N ALA A 251 -18.78 28.40 13.96
CA ALA A 251 -17.53 29.17 13.79
C ALA A 251 -17.07 29.80 15.10
N ASP A 252 -18.02 30.33 15.88
CA ASP A 252 -17.78 30.99 17.17
C ASP A 252 -17.25 30.00 18.22
N GLU A 253 -17.78 28.77 18.25
CA GLU A 253 -17.28 27.72 19.15
C GLU A 253 -15.86 27.26 18.79
N ARG A 254 -15.54 27.21 17.49
CA ARG A 254 -14.18 26.87 17.02
C ARG A 254 -13.18 27.97 17.38
N GLU A 255 -13.60 29.24 17.28
CA GLU A 255 -12.76 30.37 17.66
C GLU A 255 -12.51 30.40 19.17
N ALA A 256 -13.56 30.23 19.99
CA ALA A 256 -13.42 30.13 21.44
C ALA A 256 -12.52 28.97 21.88
N ALA A 257 -12.62 27.80 21.23
CA ALA A 257 -11.74 26.66 21.50
C ALA A 257 -10.28 26.95 21.14
N LEU A 258 -10.03 27.68 20.04
CA LEU A 258 -8.69 28.11 19.64
C LEU A 258 -8.08 29.10 20.64
N GLU A 259 -8.86 30.05 21.16
CA GLU A 259 -8.41 31.00 22.18
C GLU A 259 -8.04 30.31 23.50
N ARG A 260 -8.86 29.35 23.96
CA ARG A 260 -8.54 28.53 25.14
C ARG A 260 -7.25 27.73 24.94
N ALA A 261 -7.05 27.17 23.75
CA ALA A 261 -5.83 26.43 23.42
C ALA A 261 -4.59 27.35 23.43
N VAL A 262 -4.69 28.59 22.93
CA VAL A 262 -3.61 29.58 22.99
C VAL A 262 -3.31 29.98 24.44
N ALA A 263 -4.33 30.22 25.26
CA ALA A 263 -4.17 30.56 26.67
C ALA A 263 -3.43 29.47 27.46
N ARG A 264 -3.76 28.18 27.22
CA ARG A 264 -3.06 27.03 27.81
C ARG A 264 -1.59 26.98 27.43
N VAL A 265 -1.26 27.24 26.15
CA VAL A 265 0.15 27.29 25.70
C VAL A 265 0.90 28.44 26.36
N ARG A 266 0.26 29.60 26.54
CA ARG A 266 0.85 30.73 27.27
C ARG A 266 1.03 30.43 28.77
N GLY A 267 0.19 29.58 29.34
CA GLY A 267 0.32 29.02 30.69
C GLY A 267 1.41 27.94 30.84
N GLY A 268 2.19 27.66 29.81
CA GLY A 268 3.30 26.70 29.84
C GLY A 268 2.96 25.28 29.38
N GLU A 269 1.72 25.02 28.97
CA GLU A 269 1.33 23.70 28.43
C GLU A 269 1.94 23.46 27.04
N THR A 270 2.35 22.21 26.75
CA THR A 270 2.87 21.89 25.42
C THR A 270 1.79 22.06 24.34
N LYS A 271 2.15 22.59 23.17
CA LYS A 271 1.22 22.84 22.04
C LYS A 271 0.33 21.64 21.71
N ARG A 272 0.91 20.45 21.72
CA ARG A 272 0.21 19.20 21.40
C ARG A 272 -0.80 18.78 22.47
N ALA A 273 -0.52 19.06 23.73
CA ALA A 273 -1.45 18.78 24.84
C ALA A 273 -2.62 19.77 24.81
N ALA A 274 -2.34 21.07 24.63
CA ALA A 274 -3.37 22.11 24.50
C ALA A 274 -4.29 21.89 23.28
N ALA A 275 -3.71 21.54 22.12
CA ALA A 275 -4.48 21.23 20.91
C ALA A 275 -5.43 20.03 21.11
N ARG A 276 -4.95 18.98 21.80
CA ARG A 276 -5.75 17.80 22.10
C ARG A 276 -6.87 18.09 23.10
N ALA A 277 -6.59 18.89 24.13
CA ALA A 277 -7.56 19.23 25.17
C ALA A 277 -8.76 20.00 24.62
N GLU A 278 -8.55 20.88 23.65
CA GLU A 278 -9.60 21.73 23.08
C GLU A 278 -10.13 21.23 21.72
N GLY A 279 -9.66 20.06 21.24
CA GLY A 279 -10.10 19.49 19.96
C GLY A 279 -9.67 20.29 18.72
N VAL A 280 -8.61 21.10 18.84
CA VAL A 280 -8.13 22.00 17.79
C VAL A 280 -7.01 21.33 16.97
N PRO A 281 -6.97 21.45 15.64
CA PRO A 281 -5.85 20.97 14.84
C PRO A 281 -4.53 21.66 15.21
N ASP A 282 -3.45 20.89 15.37
CA ASP A 282 -2.11 21.41 15.75
C ASP A 282 -1.57 22.47 14.77
N SER A 283 -1.91 22.35 13.47
CA SER A 283 -1.55 23.34 12.46
C SER A 283 -2.22 24.70 12.72
N THR A 284 -3.51 24.71 13.02
CA THR A 284 -4.29 25.93 13.27
C THR A 284 -3.79 26.66 14.51
N LEU A 285 -3.50 25.92 15.59
CA LEU A 285 -2.91 26.48 16.81
C LEU A 285 -1.51 27.06 16.55
N ARG A 286 -0.70 26.37 15.75
CA ARG A 286 0.66 26.82 15.40
C ARG A 286 0.65 28.12 14.60
N ASP A 287 -0.25 28.24 13.63
CA ASP A 287 -0.36 29.44 12.80
C ASP A 287 -0.88 30.63 13.61
N ARG A 288 -1.85 30.39 14.50
CA ARG A 288 -2.34 31.43 15.43
C ARG A 288 -1.25 31.93 16.37
N LEU A 289 -0.45 31.02 16.94
CA LEU A 289 0.67 31.40 17.81
C LEU A 289 1.76 32.20 17.08
N LYS A 290 2.02 31.88 15.80
CA LYS A 290 2.94 32.67 14.97
C LYS A 290 2.41 34.08 14.72
N GLN A 291 1.12 34.22 14.42
CA GLN A 291 0.48 35.52 14.24
C GLN A 291 0.51 36.35 15.53
N THR A 292 0.21 35.75 16.68
CA THR A 292 0.20 36.50 17.96
C THR A 292 1.60 36.87 18.44
N ASN A 293 2.61 36.05 18.18
CA ASN A 293 3.98 36.32 18.61
C ASN A 293 4.74 37.23 17.63
N GLY A 294 4.27 37.34 16.38
CA GLY A 294 4.86 38.22 15.37
C GLY A 294 4.58 39.71 15.58
N HIS A 295 3.70 40.07 16.52
CA HIS A 295 3.25 41.46 16.68
C HIS A 295 3.67 42.18 17.96
N SER A 296 4.21 41.51 18.99
CA SER A 296 4.71 42.23 20.19
C SER A 296 5.64 41.36 21.04
N PHE A 297 6.94 41.67 20.98
CA PHE A 297 7.83 41.53 22.13
C PHE A 297 8.94 42.57 22.02
N GLU A 298 8.58 43.85 22.12
CA GLU A 298 9.53 44.80 22.71
C GLU A 298 9.51 44.53 24.22
N PRO A 299 10.61 44.04 24.82
CA PRO A 299 10.69 43.94 26.25
C PRO A 299 10.67 45.36 26.82
N VAL A 300 9.63 45.68 27.60
CA VAL A 300 9.64 46.84 28.48
C VAL A 300 10.80 46.64 29.46
N ALA A 301 11.88 47.38 29.21
CA ALA A 301 12.96 47.51 30.17
C ALA A 301 12.45 48.33 31.35
N THR A 302 12.53 47.76 32.54
CA THR A 302 12.34 48.44 33.81
C THR A 302 13.31 47.88 34.83
N PRO A 303 13.87 48.71 35.71
CA PRO A 303 14.57 49.98 35.48
C PRO A 303 16.11 49.83 35.52
#